data_AF-A0A1S8TRE1-F1
#
_entry.id   AF-A0A1S8TRE1-F1
#
_cell.length_a   1.000
_cell.length_b   1.000
_cell.length_c   1.000
_cell.angle_alpha   90.00
_cell.angle_beta   90.00
_cell.angle_gamma   90.00
#
_symmetry.space_group_name_H-M   'P 1'
#
loop_
_entity.id
_entity.type
_entity.pdbx_description
1 polymer ?
#
loop_
_entity_poly.entity_id
_entity_poly.type
_entity_poly.pdbx_seq_one_letter_code
_entity_poly.pdbx_strand_id
1 'polypeptide(L)'
;MRKVLKSFTFWFVVLSLLIIYMNYRGHDEKNIVLLGLNPILDEIVYIEPFRTWLNSGTVMRRFLGNPSATSNMYLAHIVTFFFYGSIFDLIKVAIRKIRSLIE
;
A
#
# COMPACT_ATOMS: atom_id res chain seq x y z
N MET A 1 15.28 10.25 -14.18
CA MET A 1 15.63 8.94 -13.60
C MET A 1 16.28 9.03 -12.22
N ARG A 2 17.46 9.66 -12.04
CA ARG A 2 18.15 9.72 -10.72
C ARG A 2 17.34 10.33 -9.57
N LYS A 3 16.43 11.28 -9.84
CA LYS A 3 15.56 11.91 -8.82
C LYS A 3 14.42 10.99 -8.37
N VAL A 4 13.84 10.22 -9.30
CA VAL A 4 12.73 9.28 -9.03
C VAL A 4 13.22 8.12 -8.16
N LEU A 5 14.41 7.59 -8.43
CA LEU A 5 15.05 6.55 -7.60
C LEU A 5 15.43 7.04 -6.18
N LYS A 6 15.30 8.33 -5.88
CA LYS A 6 15.52 8.89 -4.54
C LYS A 6 14.21 9.27 -3.83
N SER A 7 13.07 9.05 -4.47
CA SER A 7 11.75 9.34 -3.90
C SER A 7 11.30 8.17 -3.03
N PHE A 8 10.80 8.47 -1.83
CA PHE A 8 10.17 7.48 -0.98
C PHE A 8 8.90 6.93 -1.64
N THR A 9 8.10 7.79 -2.26
CA THR A 9 6.90 7.39 -3.03
C THR A 9 7.20 6.29 -4.03
N PHE A 10 8.26 6.46 -4.83
CA PHE A 10 8.65 5.44 -5.81
C PHE A 10 8.93 4.08 -5.15
N TRP A 11 9.77 4.05 -4.11
CA TRP A 11 10.15 2.80 -3.46
C TRP A 11 8.99 2.15 -2.68
N PHE A 12 8.10 2.94 -2.09
CA PHE A 12 6.90 2.42 -1.44
C PHE A 12 5.94 1.77 -2.45
N VAL A 13 5.75 2.36 -3.64
CA VAL A 13 4.96 1.73 -4.70
C VAL A 13 5.61 0.42 -5.17
N VAL A 14 6.93 0.41 -5.39
CA VAL A 14 7.66 -0.82 -5.74
C VAL A 14 7.48 -1.91 -4.67
N LEU A 15 7.60 -1.54 -3.39
CA LEU A 15 7.39 -2.46 -2.28
C LEU A 15 5.95 -2.98 -2.24
N SER A 16 4.95 -2.13 -2.47
CA SER A 16 3.55 -2.55 -2.54
C SER A 16 3.30 -3.54 -3.68
N LEU A 17 3.89 -3.31 -4.86
CA LEU A 17 3.79 -4.25 -5.98
C LEU A 17 4.45 -5.60 -5.66
N LEU A 18 5.57 -5.60 -4.94
CA LEU A 18 6.22 -6.82 -4.47
C LEU A 18 5.34 -7.59 -3.48
N ILE A 19 4.73 -6.90 -2.52
CA ILE A 19 3.79 -7.50 -1.55
C ILE A 19 2.59 -8.10 -2.28
N ILE A 20 2.00 -7.37 -3.22
CA ILE A 20 0.88 -7.86 -4.03
C ILE A 20 1.28 -9.09 -4.85
N TYR A 21 2.48 -9.08 -5.46
CA TYR A 21 2.98 -10.25 -6.19
C TYR A 21 3.14 -11.48 -5.27
N MET A 22 3.71 -11.29 -4.08
CA MET A 22 3.84 -12.37 -3.09
C MET A 22 2.48 -12.89 -2.63
N ASN A 23 1.53 -11.99 -2.38
CA ASN A 23 0.16 -12.35 -2.04
C ASN A 23 -0.50 -13.14 -3.17
N TYR A 24 -0.42 -12.65 -4.41
CA TYR A 24 -0.99 -13.32 -5.58
C TYR A 24 -0.42 -14.75 -5.78
N ARG A 25 0.87 -14.94 -5.50
CA ARG A 25 1.54 -16.26 -5.51
C ARG A 25 1.14 -17.20 -4.37
N GLY A 26 0.37 -16.73 -3.39
CA GLY A 26 -0.07 -17.52 -2.24
C GLY A 26 0.87 -17.47 -1.04
N HIS A 27 1.89 -16.61 -1.03
CA HIS A 27 2.81 -16.48 0.11
C HIS A 27 2.24 -15.63 1.28
N ASP A 28 0.99 -15.21 1.19
CA ASP A 28 0.29 -14.42 2.20
C ASP A 28 -1.21 -14.79 2.25
N GLU A 29 -1.49 -16.06 2.56
CA GLU A 29 -2.83 -16.65 2.49
C GLU A 29 -3.87 -15.92 3.34
N LYS A 30 -3.43 -15.35 4.47
CA LYS A 30 -4.27 -14.61 5.43
C LYS A 30 -4.30 -13.10 5.20
N ASN A 31 -3.64 -12.60 4.16
CA ASN A 31 -3.50 -11.17 3.86
C ASN A 31 -2.89 -10.35 5.02
N ILE A 32 -2.01 -10.95 5.81
CA ILE A 32 -1.37 -10.28 6.94
C ILE A 32 -0.45 -9.19 6.41
N VAL A 33 0.37 -9.50 5.40
CA VAL A 33 1.30 -8.51 4.83
C VAL A 33 0.56 -7.52 3.94
N LEU A 34 -0.44 -7.99 3.20
CA LEU A 34 -1.26 -7.15 2.32
C LEU A 34 -2.15 -6.15 3.10
N LEU A 35 -2.82 -6.57 4.17
CA LEU A 35 -3.79 -5.73 4.87
C LEU A 35 -3.36 -5.45 6.31
N GLY A 36 -3.04 -6.50 7.07
CA GLY A 36 -2.77 -6.37 8.51
C GLY A 36 -1.56 -5.50 8.88
N LEU A 37 -0.51 -5.50 8.06
CA LEU A 37 0.69 -4.65 8.27
C LEU A 37 0.53 -3.23 7.72
N ASN A 38 -0.63 -2.90 7.16
CA ASN A 38 -0.94 -1.58 6.65
C ASN A 38 -1.97 -0.94 7.60
N PRO A 39 -1.55 -0.07 8.53
CA PRO A 39 -2.43 0.42 9.59
C PRO A 39 -3.71 1.09 9.10
N ILE A 40 -3.67 1.75 7.93
CA ILE A 40 -4.89 2.34 7.36
C ILE A 40 -5.83 1.23 6.85
N LEU A 41 -5.29 0.23 6.15
CA LEU A 41 -6.11 -0.85 5.60
C LEU A 41 -6.63 -1.81 6.67
N ASP A 42 -5.83 -2.11 7.68
CA ASP A 42 -6.21 -2.97 8.80
C ASP A 42 -7.42 -2.43 9.56
N GLU A 43 -7.54 -1.10 9.65
CA GLU A 43 -8.72 -0.45 10.24
C GLU A 43 -9.92 -0.43 9.28
N ILE A 44 -9.74 0.07 8.05
CA ILE A 44 -10.88 0.31 7.15
C ILE A 44 -11.50 -0.97 6.59
N VAL A 45 -10.80 -2.11 6.61
CA VAL A 45 -11.34 -3.40 6.13
C VAL A 45 -12.56 -3.85 6.96
N TYR A 46 -12.72 -3.33 8.18
CA TYR A 46 -13.85 -3.61 9.06
C TYR A 46 -14.92 -2.51 9.07
N ILE A 47 -14.74 -1.42 8.32
CA ILE A 47 -15.60 -0.24 8.34
C ILE A 47 -16.40 -0.13 7.03
N GLU A 48 -17.72 0.08 7.12
CA GLU A 48 -18.54 0.43 5.95
C GLU A 48 -18.42 1.93 5.61
N PRO A 49 -18.43 2.33 4.32
CA PRO A 49 -18.68 1.52 3.12
C PRO A 49 -17.42 0.85 2.53
N PHE A 50 -16.25 1.05 3.17
CA PHE A 50 -14.97 0.61 2.63
C PHE A 50 -14.87 -0.90 2.53
N ARG A 51 -15.36 -1.63 3.53
CA ARG A 51 -15.41 -3.09 3.51
C ARG A 51 -16.18 -3.62 2.30
N THR A 52 -17.38 -3.09 2.04
CA THR A 52 -18.17 -3.48 0.85
C THR A 52 -17.40 -3.17 -0.43
N TRP A 53 -16.80 -1.98 -0.53
CA TRP A 53 -16.02 -1.61 -1.72
C TRP A 53 -14.80 -2.52 -1.93
N LEU A 54 -14.02 -2.81 -0.89
CA LEU A 54 -12.87 -3.71 -0.94
C LEU A 54 -13.28 -5.11 -1.42
N ASN A 55 -14.42 -5.62 -0.99
CA ASN A 55 -14.91 -6.95 -1.37
C ASN A 55 -15.60 -6.99 -2.74
N SER A 56 -16.00 -5.84 -3.30
CA SER A 56 -16.70 -5.76 -4.60
C SER A 56 -15.80 -5.92 -5.83
N GLY A 57 -14.47 -5.91 -5.66
CA GLY A 57 -13.52 -6.05 -6.74
C GLY A 57 -13.48 -7.47 -7.34
N THR A 58 -12.91 -7.60 -8.54
CA THR A 58 -12.65 -8.91 -9.16
C THR A 58 -11.81 -9.76 -8.23
N VAL A 59 -12.24 -10.99 -7.97
CA VAL A 59 -11.49 -11.95 -7.14
C VAL A 59 -10.18 -12.30 -7.86
N MET A 60 -9.06 -11.85 -7.30
CA MET A 60 -7.71 -12.08 -7.85
C MET A 60 -7.09 -13.35 -7.27
N ARG A 61 -7.46 -13.73 -6.04
CA ARG A 61 -6.98 -14.94 -5.39
C ARG A 61 -8.09 -15.59 -4.56
N ARG A 62 -8.06 -16.93 -4.54
CA ARG A 62 -8.86 -17.76 -3.63
C ARG A 62 -7.96 -18.54 -2.70
N PHE A 63 -8.43 -18.75 -1.47
CA PHE A 63 -7.80 -19.62 -0.49
C PHE A 63 -8.85 -20.58 0.04
N LEU A 64 -8.58 -21.89 -0.03
CA LEU A 64 -9.54 -22.95 0.35
C LEU A 64 -10.93 -22.77 -0.29
N GLY A 65 -10.97 -22.36 -1.56
CA GLY A 65 -12.20 -22.11 -2.32
C GLY A 65 -12.87 -20.76 -2.09
N ASN A 66 -12.55 -20.06 -1.00
CA ASN A 66 -13.12 -18.75 -0.66
C ASN A 66 -12.35 -17.59 -1.31
N PRO A 67 -13.01 -16.50 -1.72
CA PRO A 67 -12.32 -15.27 -2.13
C PRO A 67 -11.41 -14.79 -1.02
N SER A 68 -10.12 -14.69 -1.30
CA SER A 68 -9.13 -14.23 -0.32
C SER A 68 -8.59 -12.85 -0.63
N ALA A 69 -8.45 -12.47 -1.91
CA ALA A 69 -7.99 -11.13 -2.28
C ALA A 69 -8.70 -10.66 -3.55
N THR A 70 -9.04 -9.37 -3.59
CA THR A 70 -9.69 -8.72 -4.73
C THR A 70 -8.79 -7.67 -5.37
N SER A 71 -9.13 -7.26 -6.59
CA SER A 71 -8.49 -6.12 -7.26
C SER A 71 -8.52 -4.84 -6.42
N ASN A 72 -9.62 -4.62 -5.69
CA ASN A 72 -9.82 -3.39 -4.92
C ASN A 72 -8.92 -3.37 -3.68
N MET A 73 -8.70 -4.53 -3.03
CA MET A 73 -7.71 -4.66 -1.95
C MET A 73 -6.29 -4.33 -2.44
N TYR A 74 -5.91 -4.82 -3.62
CA TYR A 74 -4.61 -4.50 -4.22
C TYR A 74 -4.49 -3.02 -4.58
N LEU A 75 -5.54 -2.43 -5.16
CA LEU A 75 -5.57 -1.01 -5.46
C LEU A 75 -5.45 -0.17 -4.17
N ALA A 76 -6.22 -0.49 -3.14
CA ALA A 76 -6.17 0.19 -1.84
C ALA A 76 -4.78 0.12 -1.21
N HIS A 77 -4.10 -1.02 -1.34
CA HIS A 77 -2.71 -1.18 -0.88
C HIS A 77 -1.72 -0.30 -1.63
N ILE A 78 -1.84 -0.21 -2.96
CA ILE A 78 -0.98 0.69 -3.75
C ILE A 78 -1.22 2.15 -3.33
N VAL A 79 -2.49 2.55 -3.19
CA VAL A 79 -2.87 3.92 -2.83
C VAL A 79 -2.34 4.31 -1.45
N THR A 80 -2.48 3.45 -0.46
CA THR A 80 -1.97 3.72 0.90
C THR A 80 -0.44 3.78 0.96
N PHE A 81 0.27 2.89 0.26
CA PHE A 81 1.72 2.97 0.18
C PHE A 81 2.21 4.19 -0.59
N PHE A 82 1.50 4.58 -1.66
CA PHE A 82 1.75 5.85 -2.35
C PHE A 82 1.57 7.04 -1.40
N PHE A 83 0.51 7.04 -0.59
CA PHE A 83 0.25 8.08 0.39
C PHE A 83 1.36 8.16 1.44
N TYR A 84 1.79 7.03 2.02
CA TYR A 84 2.92 7.00 2.96
C TYR A 84 4.20 7.55 2.34
N GLY A 85 4.57 7.07 1.15
CA GLY A 85 5.77 7.54 0.48
C GLY A 85 5.71 9.04 0.14
N SER A 86 4.52 9.55 -0.18
CA SER A 86 4.30 10.99 -0.43
C SER A 86 4.52 11.81 0.84
N ILE A 87 4.03 11.35 2.00
CA ILE A 87 4.29 11.99 3.30
C ILE A 87 5.79 12.06 3.56
N PHE A 88 6.53 10.97 3.37
CA PHE A 88 7.98 10.96 3.58
C PHE A 88 8.73 11.89 2.62
N ASP A 89 8.29 11.98 1.36
CA ASP A 89 8.85 12.94 0.41
C ASP A 89 8.57 14.39 0.82
N LEU A 90 7.38 14.70 1.34
CA LEU A 90 7.05 16.03 1.88
C LEU A 90 7.90 16.38 3.11
N ILE A 91 8.06 15.44 4.04
CA ILE A 91 8.94 15.59 5.22
C ILE A 91 10.38 15.88 4.77
N LYS A 92 10.88 15.13 3.78
CA LYS A 92 12.23 15.33 3.21
C LYS A 92 12.39 16.73 2.62
N VAL A 93 11.38 17.24 1.91
CA VAL A 93 11.41 18.60 1.36
C VAL A 93 11.38 19.64 2.48
N ALA A 94 10.54 19.46 3.51
CA ALA A 94 10.48 20.35 4.67
C ALA A 94 11.83 20.45 5.40
N ILE A 95 12.48 19.31 5.69
CA ILE A 95 13.80 19.27 6.33
C ILE A 95 14.85 20.02 5.50
N ARG A 96 14.86 19.81 4.17
CA ARG A 96 15.80 20.51 3.29
C ARG A 96 15.59 22.02 3.28
N LYS A 97 14.33 22.47 3.32
CA LYS A 97 13.98 23.89 3.36
C LYS A 97 14.37 24.54 4.69
N ILE A 98 14.16 23.85 5.81
CA ILE A 98 14.57 24.35 7.14
C ILE A 98 16.09 24.50 7.19
N ARG A 99 16.84 23.52 6.68
CA ARG A 99 18.30 23.57 6.64
C ARG A 99 18.83 24.78 5.87
N SER A 100 18.25 25.09 4.71
CA SER A 100 18.67 26.23 3.88
C SER A 100 18.30 27.61 4.47
N LEU A 101 17.52 27.67 5.55
CA LEU A 101 17.21 28.92 6.25
C LEU A 101 18.17 29.19 7.42
N ILE A 102 18.92 28.18 7.85
CA ILE A 102 19.83 28.23 8.99
C ILE A 102 21.29 28.40 8.52
N GLU A 103 21.62 27.89 7.34
CA GLU A 103 22.88 28.15 6.62
C GLU A 103 22.83 29.47 5.86
#